data_AF-A0A7S2SWX8-F1
#
_entry.id   AF-A0A7S2SWX8-F1
#
_cell.length_a   1.000
_cell.length_b   1.000
_cell.length_c   1.000
_cell.angle_alpha   90.00
_cell.angle_beta   90.00
_cell.angle_gamma   90.00
#
_symmetry.space_group_name_H-M   'P 1'
#
loop_
_entity.id
_entity.type
_entity.pdbx_description
1 polymer ?
#
loop_
_entity_poly.entity_id
_entity_poly.type
_entity_poly.pdbx_seq_one_letter_code
_entity_poly.pdbx_strand_id
1 'polypeptide(L)'
;MAPPPRTTTTARLWGVPEQVYRRKIVAGVGAGLVLGGLTAAVRERKIFASRAVAAVSALDRRQVATASSASSLGLSVPVTREELGQATWTLLHTMGAQFPEYPTRRQRRAAASLIRSLEHVYPCHSCAKHWGEVLRDFPPRVSSGSELRTWLCQGHNVVNQS
;
A
#
# COMPACT_ATOMS: atom_id res chain seq x y z
N MET A 1 19.15 18.32 12.99
CA MET A 1 18.62 17.24 12.13
C MET A 1 17.63 17.86 11.15
N ALA A 2 18.06 18.18 9.92
CA ALA A 2 17.19 18.83 8.93
C ALA A 2 16.09 17.86 8.44
N PRO A 3 14.87 18.34 8.14
CA PRO A 3 13.84 17.48 7.57
C PRO A 3 14.27 17.01 6.16
N PRO A 4 14.07 15.73 5.81
CA PRO A 4 14.46 15.24 4.49
C PRO A 4 13.64 15.94 3.40
N PRO A 5 14.23 16.16 2.21
CA PRO A 5 13.56 16.86 1.12
C PRO A 5 12.32 16.10 0.66
N ARG A 6 11.25 16.86 0.39
CA ARG A 6 10.02 16.36 -0.25
C ARG A 6 10.31 15.99 -1.69
N THR A 7 10.92 14.84 -1.92
CA THR A 7 11.04 14.25 -3.26
C THR A 7 10.66 12.78 -3.23
N THR A 8 10.03 12.40 -4.33
CA THR A 8 9.18 11.24 -4.64
C THR A 8 9.88 9.88 -4.61
N THR A 9 10.93 9.72 -3.80
CA THR A 9 11.81 8.55 -3.82
C THR A 9 11.33 7.42 -2.89
N THR A 10 10.53 7.70 -1.87
CA THR A 10 10.08 6.67 -0.92
C THR A 10 8.93 5.80 -1.44
N ALA A 11 8.16 6.26 -2.45
CA ALA A 11 7.02 5.50 -2.97
C ALA A 11 7.42 4.29 -3.84
N ARG A 12 8.55 4.36 -4.54
CA ARG A 12 9.03 3.26 -5.41
C ARG A 12 9.60 2.06 -4.64
N LEU A 13 10.03 2.25 -3.39
CA LEU A 13 10.68 1.20 -2.61
C LEU A 13 9.73 0.12 -2.10
N TRP A 14 8.41 0.35 -2.12
CA TRP A 14 7.44 -0.53 -1.45
C TRP A 14 6.37 -1.11 -2.39
N GLY A 15 6.59 -1.03 -3.72
CA GLY A 15 5.67 -1.60 -4.72
C GLY A 15 4.28 -0.95 -4.76
N VAL A 16 4.08 0.18 -4.06
CA VAL A 16 2.81 0.90 -4.07
C VAL A 16 2.72 1.67 -5.39
N PRO A 17 1.71 1.42 -6.26
CA PRO A 17 1.60 2.11 -7.53
C PRO A 17 1.52 3.63 -7.33
N GLU A 18 2.29 4.42 -8.09
CA GLU A 18 2.29 5.90 -8.07
C GLU A 18 0.87 6.52 -8.09
N GLN A 19 -0.09 5.83 -8.72
CA GLN A 19 -1.51 6.21 -8.79
C GLN A 19 -2.17 6.37 -7.42
N VAL A 20 -1.69 5.64 -6.41
CA VAL A 20 -2.15 5.65 -5.01
C VAL A 20 -1.76 6.97 -4.33
N TYR A 21 -0.62 7.57 -4.69
CA TYR A 21 -0.15 8.86 -4.16
C TYR A 21 -0.77 10.06 -4.88
N ARG A 22 -1.17 9.93 -6.16
CA ARG A 22 -1.75 11.03 -6.97
C ARG A 22 -3.22 11.36 -6.72
N ARG A 23 -3.99 10.53 -6.01
CA ARG A 23 -5.43 10.77 -5.82
C ARG A 23 -5.75 11.77 -4.70
N LYS A 24 -5.31 13.04 -4.84
CA LYS A 24 -5.93 14.24 -4.23
C LYS A 24 -5.47 15.55 -4.90
N ILE A 25 -5.87 15.81 -6.15
CA ILE A 25 -6.07 17.17 -6.70
C ILE A 25 -7.22 17.11 -7.72
N VAL A 26 -8.48 17.03 -7.28
CA VAL A 26 -9.63 17.69 -7.92
C VAL A 26 -10.73 17.79 -6.85
N ALA A 27 -10.81 18.93 -6.17
CA ALA A 27 -12.01 19.31 -5.43
C ALA A 27 -12.16 20.84 -5.51
N GLY A 28 -13.19 21.29 -6.24
CA GLY A 28 -13.90 22.55 -5.95
C GLY A 28 -13.71 23.72 -6.91
N VAL A 29 -14.61 23.84 -7.89
CA VAL A 29 -15.38 25.04 -8.34
C VAL A 29 -16.53 24.46 -9.20
N GLY A 30 -17.82 24.80 -9.15
CA GLY A 30 -18.63 25.78 -8.45
C GLY A 30 -20.12 25.53 -8.83
N ALA A 31 -21.01 26.32 -8.23
CA ALA A 31 -22.47 26.25 -8.29
C ALA A 31 -23.10 26.29 -9.70
N GLY A 32 -24.34 25.81 -9.80
CA GLY A 32 -25.03 25.53 -11.06
C GLY A 32 -25.73 26.70 -11.77
N LEU A 33 -26.32 26.37 -12.92
CA LEU A 33 -27.48 27.02 -13.54
C LEU A 33 -28.05 26.06 -14.60
N VAL A 34 -29.37 25.84 -14.58
CA VAL A 34 -30.10 25.06 -15.60
C VAL A 34 -30.76 26.04 -16.56
N LEU A 35 -30.45 25.99 -17.86
CA LEU A 35 -31.34 26.39 -18.96
C LEU A 35 -31.03 25.55 -20.21
N GLY A 36 -32.09 25.10 -20.88
CA GLY A 36 -32.09 24.00 -21.87
C GLY A 36 -31.59 24.32 -23.28
N GLY A 37 -31.77 23.36 -24.18
CA GLY A 37 -31.59 23.55 -25.63
C GLY A 37 -31.03 22.33 -26.39
N LEU A 38 -31.95 21.51 -26.90
CA LEU A 38 -31.96 20.64 -28.09
C LEU A 38 -30.66 20.38 -28.92
N THR A 39 -30.51 19.08 -29.20
CA THR A 39 -30.00 18.41 -30.42
C THR A 39 -28.54 18.57 -30.85
N ALA A 40 -27.75 17.50 -30.67
CA ALA A 40 -26.81 17.05 -31.70
C ALA A 40 -26.46 15.56 -31.51
N ALA A 41 -26.39 14.85 -32.64
CA ALA A 41 -26.36 13.41 -32.78
C ALA A 41 -25.19 12.69 -32.06
N VAL A 42 -25.52 11.56 -31.43
CA VAL A 42 -24.57 10.50 -31.13
C VAL A 42 -24.13 9.89 -32.46
N ARG A 43 -22.87 10.10 -32.84
CA ARG A 43 -22.22 9.37 -33.93
C ARG A 43 -21.09 8.53 -33.34
N GLU A 44 -21.27 7.21 -33.39
CA GLU A 44 -20.25 6.23 -33.09
C GLU A 44 -19.00 6.43 -33.95
N ARG A 45 -17.82 6.27 -33.34
CA ARG A 45 -16.62 5.79 -34.02
C ARG A 45 -15.89 4.79 -33.13
N LYS A 46 -16.09 3.52 -33.44
CA LYS A 46 -15.11 2.47 -33.14
C LYS A 46 -13.81 2.74 -33.92
N ILE A 47 -12.74 2.12 -33.43
CA ILE A 47 -11.43 1.85 -34.08
C ILE A 47 -10.31 2.85 -33.74
N PHE A 48 -9.50 2.47 -32.74
CA PHE A 48 -8.05 2.43 -32.92
C PHE A 48 -7.52 1.13 -32.32
N ALA A 49 -7.30 0.15 -33.20
CA ALA A 49 -6.50 -1.03 -32.92
C ALA A 49 -5.07 -0.76 -33.42
N SER A 50 -4.08 -0.99 -32.56
CA SER A 50 -2.79 -1.64 -32.82
C SER A 50 -1.76 -1.17 -31.78
N ARG A 51 -1.25 -2.01 -30.87
CA ARG A 51 -0.36 -3.18 -31.03
C ARG A 51 1.11 -2.76 -31.12
N ALA A 52 1.84 -2.87 -30.00
CA ALA A 52 3.24 -3.29 -29.92
C ALA A 52 3.73 -3.29 -28.46
N VAL A 53 3.65 -4.42 -27.77
CA VAL A 53 4.65 -4.76 -26.75
C VAL A 53 5.32 -6.03 -27.27
N ALA A 54 6.24 -5.83 -28.22
CA ALA A 54 7.17 -6.86 -28.61
C ALA A 54 8.31 -6.89 -27.60
N ALA A 55 8.64 -8.11 -27.16
CA ALA A 55 9.91 -8.51 -26.55
C ALA A 55 10.29 -7.83 -25.22
N VAL A 56 9.74 -8.36 -24.11
CA VAL A 56 10.58 -8.62 -22.93
C VAL A 56 10.93 -10.11 -22.94
N SER A 57 12.22 -10.36 -22.81
CA SER A 57 12.95 -11.53 -23.29
C SER A 57 12.45 -12.87 -22.76
N ALA A 58 12.43 -13.84 -23.67
CA ALA A 58 12.34 -15.26 -23.40
C ALA A 58 13.62 -15.77 -22.71
N LEU A 59 13.79 -15.45 -21.44
CA LEU A 59 14.67 -16.07 -20.43
C LEU A 59 14.03 -15.67 -19.09
N ASP A 60 13.05 -16.38 -18.54
CA ASP A 60 13.26 -17.61 -17.79
C ASP A 60 11.89 -18.27 -17.55
N ARG A 61 11.51 -19.19 -18.44
CA ARG A 61 10.28 -19.99 -18.31
C ARG A 61 10.54 -21.31 -17.55
N ARG A 62 11.77 -21.52 -17.07
CA ARG A 62 12.18 -22.77 -16.40
C ARG A 62 12.03 -22.71 -14.89
N GLN A 63 12.08 -21.53 -14.26
CA GLN A 63 11.81 -21.41 -12.81
C GLN A 63 10.31 -21.50 -12.43
N VAL A 64 9.38 -21.14 -13.33
CA VAL A 64 7.93 -21.15 -13.03
C VAL A 64 7.36 -22.58 -13.00
N ALA A 65 7.99 -23.52 -13.70
CA ALA A 65 7.52 -24.91 -13.81
C ALA A 65 7.76 -25.71 -12.52
N THR A 66 8.81 -25.42 -11.75
CA THR A 66 9.12 -26.15 -10.51
C THR A 66 8.25 -25.71 -9.33
N ALA A 67 7.82 -24.45 -9.29
CA ALA A 67 6.88 -23.95 -8.27
C ALA A 67 5.43 -24.43 -8.50
N SER A 68 5.01 -24.59 -9.76
CA SER A 68 3.65 -25.08 -10.09
C SER A 68 3.41 -26.53 -9.67
N SER A 69 4.42 -27.40 -9.75
CA SER A 69 4.28 -28.82 -9.37
C SER A 69 4.19 -29.06 -7.86
N ALA A 70 4.75 -28.16 -7.04
CA ALA A 70 4.59 -28.21 -5.58
C ALA A 70 3.16 -27.82 -5.15
N SER A 71 2.55 -26.88 -5.87
CA SER A 71 1.19 -26.41 -5.59
C SER A 71 0.11 -27.47 -5.89
N SER A 72 0.32 -28.34 -6.88
CA SER A 72 -0.61 -29.43 -7.22
C SER A 72 -0.61 -30.61 -6.24
N LEU A 73 0.37 -30.70 -5.34
CA LEU A 73 0.46 -31.76 -4.32
C LEU A 73 -0.11 -31.34 -2.96
N GLY A 74 -0.70 -30.13 -2.86
CA GLY A 74 -1.30 -29.65 -1.60
C GLY A 74 -0.29 -29.42 -0.47
N LEU A 75 1.02 -29.48 -0.77
CA LEU A 75 2.06 -29.14 0.18
C LEU A 75 2.22 -27.62 0.15
N SER A 76 1.53 -26.93 1.06
CA SER A 76 1.76 -25.51 1.29
C SER A 76 3.23 -25.33 1.69
N VAL A 77 4.02 -24.71 0.82
CA VAL A 77 5.37 -24.28 1.17
C VAL A 77 5.24 -23.39 2.40
N PRO A 78 5.94 -23.69 3.52
CA PRO A 78 5.85 -22.86 4.71
C PRO A 78 6.39 -21.47 4.40
N VAL A 79 5.59 -20.45 4.69
CA VAL A 79 5.97 -19.04 4.49
C VAL A 79 7.11 -18.70 5.43
N THR A 80 8.19 -18.14 4.89
CA THR A 80 9.35 -17.71 5.70
C THR A 80 9.01 -16.47 6.53
N ARG A 81 9.78 -16.24 7.61
CA ARG A 81 9.62 -15.05 8.46
C ARG A 81 9.77 -13.76 7.66
N GLU A 82 10.70 -13.75 6.72
CA GLU A 82 11.03 -12.61 5.87
C GLU A 82 9.91 -12.31 4.88
N GLU A 83 9.35 -13.33 4.22
CA GLU A 83 8.19 -13.18 3.32
C GLU A 83 6.96 -12.67 4.09
N LEU A 84 6.70 -13.23 5.28
CA LEU A 84 5.62 -12.77 6.14
C LEU A 84 5.81 -11.31 6.58
N GLY A 85 7.03 -10.94 6.96
CA GLY A 85 7.43 -9.58 7.31
C GLY A 85 7.20 -8.60 6.16
N GLN A 86 7.70 -8.94 4.97
CA GLN A 86 7.51 -8.12 3.76
C GLN A 86 6.03 -7.92 3.44
N ALA A 87 5.23 -9.00 3.42
CA ALA A 87 3.79 -8.91 3.16
C ALA A 87 3.05 -8.02 4.17
N THR A 88 3.45 -8.10 5.44
CA THR A 88 2.87 -7.29 6.53
C THR A 88 3.22 -5.82 6.35
N TRP A 89 4.48 -5.51 6.05
CA TRP A 89 4.89 -4.13 5.79
C TRP A 89 4.24 -3.57 4.53
N THR A 90 4.07 -4.37 3.47
CA THR A 90 3.30 -3.97 2.28
C THR A 90 1.87 -3.60 2.64
N LEU A 91 1.18 -4.42 3.45
CA LEU A 91 -0.17 -4.11 3.94
C LEU A 91 -0.19 -2.78 4.71
N LEU A 92 0.70 -2.63 5.70
CA LEU A 92 0.72 -1.46 6.57
C LEU A 92 1.04 -0.17 5.80
N HIS A 93 2.06 -0.18 4.93
CA HIS A 93 2.43 0.98 4.11
C HIS A 93 1.37 1.32 3.08
N THR A 94 0.70 0.33 2.49
CA THR A 94 -0.44 0.57 1.57
C THR A 94 -1.62 1.19 2.33
N MET A 95 -1.93 0.70 3.53
CA MET A 95 -2.94 1.32 4.40
C MET A 95 -2.58 2.78 4.72
N GLY A 96 -1.34 3.06 5.14
CA GLY A 96 -0.86 4.41 5.44
C GLY A 96 -0.91 5.35 4.23
N ALA A 97 -0.56 4.84 3.04
CA ALA A 97 -0.65 5.58 1.78
C ALA A 97 -2.09 5.99 1.44
N GLN A 98 -3.08 5.17 1.80
CA GLN A 98 -4.51 5.45 1.57
C GLN A 98 -5.22 6.08 2.75
N PHE A 99 -4.54 6.26 3.89
CA PHE A 99 -5.16 6.83 5.07
C PHE A 99 -5.52 8.31 4.85
N PRO A 100 -6.76 8.74 5.17
CA PRO A 100 -7.20 10.11 4.93
C PRO A 100 -6.39 11.12 5.74
N GLU A 101 -6.17 12.31 5.18
CA GLU A 101 -5.55 13.42 5.92
C GLU A 101 -6.37 13.83 7.15
N TYR A 102 -7.71 13.76 7.04
CA TYR A 102 -8.65 14.03 8.12
C TYR A 102 -9.49 12.78 8.41
N PRO A 103 -8.94 11.79 9.15
CA PRO A 103 -9.63 10.53 9.41
C PRO A 103 -10.76 10.71 10.43
N THR A 104 -11.85 9.95 10.28
CA THR A 104 -12.92 9.87 11.27
C THR A 104 -12.43 9.20 12.57
N ARG A 105 -13.14 9.41 13.69
CA ARG A 105 -12.83 8.73 14.96
C ARG A 105 -12.78 7.21 14.82
N ARG A 106 -13.67 6.64 14.01
CA ARG A 106 -13.73 5.19 13.73
C ARG A 106 -12.49 4.73 12.97
N GLN A 107 -12.06 5.46 11.93
CA GLN A 107 -10.84 5.14 11.18
C GLN A 107 -9.58 5.20 12.05
N ARG A 108 -9.46 6.23 12.90
CA ARG A 108 -8.33 6.34 13.84
C ARG A 108 -8.26 5.15 14.79
N ARG A 109 -9.40 4.80 15.41
CA ARG A 109 -9.49 3.65 16.31
C ARG A 109 -9.14 2.34 15.57
N ALA A 110 -9.73 2.12 14.40
CA ALA A 110 -9.49 0.90 13.62
C ALA A 110 -8.02 0.76 13.20
N ALA A 111 -7.37 1.84 12.73
CA ALA A 111 -5.97 1.81 12.35
C ALA A 111 -5.06 1.54 13.56
N ALA A 112 -5.28 2.22 14.68
CA ALA A 112 -4.51 1.99 15.91
C ALA A 112 -4.72 0.57 16.44
N SER A 113 -5.94 0.05 16.41
CA SER A 113 -6.25 -1.32 16.82
C SER A 113 -5.57 -2.35 15.92
N LEU A 114 -5.64 -2.21 14.59
CA LEU A 114 -4.95 -3.13 13.67
C LEU A 114 -3.45 -3.21 13.98
N ILE A 115 -2.80 -2.05 14.12
CA ILE A 115 -1.37 -1.95 14.39
C ILE A 115 -1.01 -2.60 15.74
N ARG A 116 -1.79 -2.34 16.79
CA ARG A 116 -1.58 -2.93 18.12
C ARG A 116 -1.81 -4.43 18.14
N SER A 117 -2.87 -4.91 17.48
CA SER A 117 -3.24 -6.33 17.48
C SER A 117 -2.12 -7.25 16.98
N LEU A 118 -1.20 -6.75 16.14
CA LEU A 118 -0.04 -7.53 15.69
C LEU A 118 0.80 -8.05 16.87
N GLU A 119 0.85 -7.36 18.02
CA GLU A 119 1.60 -7.88 19.18
C GLU A 119 1.00 -9.19 19.74
N HIS A 120 -0.26 -9.48 19.45
CA HIS A 120 -0.99 -10.65 19.95
C HIS A 120 -1.17 -11.75 18.91
N VAL A 121 -1.37 -11.37 17.64
CA VAL A 121 -1.80 -12.32 16.60
C VAL A 121 -0.76 -12.56 15.52
N TYR A 122 0.41 -11.91 15.59
CA TYR A 122 1.43 -12.08 14.57
C TYR A 122 2.09 -13.47 14.66
N PRO A 123 2.13 -14.27 13.56
CA PRO A 123 2.55 -15.68 13.61
C PRO A 123 3.97 -15.93 14.12
N CYS A 124 4.88 -14.96 13.98
CA CYS A 124 6.22 -15.04 14.55
C CYS A 124 6.20 -14.55 16.01
N HIS A 125 6.28 -15.47 16.98
CA HIS A 125 6.18 -15.14 18.41
C HIS A 125 7.22 -14.11 18.88
N SER A 126 8.50 -14.30 18.55
CA SER A 126 9.56 -13.35 18.92
C SER A 126 9.37 -11.99 18.25
N CYS A 127 8.93 -11.97 17.00
CA CYS A 127 8.59 -10.74 16.28
C CYS A 127 7.41 -10.00 16.94
N ALA A 128 6.37 -10.73 17.36
CA ALA A 128 5.19 -10.17 18.02
C ALA A 128 5.55 -9.54 19.38
N LYS A 129 6.39 -10.22 20.16
CA LYS A 129 6.90 -9.71 21.44
C LYS A 129 7.72 -8.43 21.23
N HIS A 130 8.67 -8.45 20.30
CA HIS A 130 9.47 -7.27 19.97
C HIS A 130 8.59 -6.12 19.45
N TRP A 131 7.56 -6.41 18.66
CA TRP A 131 6.60 -5.40 18.21
C TRP A 131 5.88 -4.71 19.39
N GLY A 132 5.47 -5.48 20.41
CA GLY A 132 4.89 -4.91 21.63
C GLY A 132 5.86 -3.98 22.38
N GLU A 133 7.15 -4.33 22.43
CA GLU A 133 8.20 -3.48 23.00
C GLU A 133 8.34 -2.16 22.22
N VAL A 134 8.41 -2.24 20.88
CA VAL A 134 8.43 -1.06 20.00
C VAL A 134 7.20 -0.18 20.23
N LEU A 135 5.99 -0.77 20.34
CA LEU A 135 4.75 -0.01 20.51
C LEU A 135 4.62 0.68 21.87
N ARG A 136 5.33 0.21 22.90
CA ARG A 136 5.37 0.86 24.21
C ARG A 136 6.14 2.17 24.15
N ASP A 137 7.29 2.17 23.49
CA ASP A 137 8.16 3.35 23.39
C ASP A 137 7.75 4.27 22.23
N PHE A 138 7.12 3.70 21.19
CA PHE A 138 6.77 4.38 19.96
C PHE A 138 5.30 4.15 19.56
N PRO A 139 4.33 4.74 20.28
CA PRO A 139 2.90 4.46 20.07
C PRO A 139 2.38 4.95 18.71
N PRO A 140 1.39 4.26 18.10
CA PRO A 140 0.89 4.59 16.76
C PRO A 140 0.29 6.00 16.65
N ARG A 141 0.77 6.78 15.68
CA ARG A 141 0.23 8.11 15.35
C ARG A 141 -0.75 8.01 14.19
N VAL A 142 -2.03 8.15 14.52
CA VAL A 142 -3.14 7.99 13.56
C VAL A 142 -4.00 9.24 13.47
N SER A 143 -3.50 10.41 13.88
CA SER A 143 -4.31 11.63 13.88
C SER A 143 -4.61 12.13 12.46
N SER A 144 -3.67 11.90 11.53
CA SER A 144 -3.75 12.23 10.11
C SER A 144 -3.06 11.16 9.24
N GLY A 145 -3.33 11.23 7.94
CA GLY A 145 -2.60 10.47 6.92
C GLY A 145 -1.09 10.73 6.95
N SER A 146 -0.70 12.00 7.04
CA SER A 146 0.71 12.40 7.07
C SER A 146 1.43 11.82 8.28
N GLU A 147 0.85 11.91 9.48
CA GLU A 147 1.43 11.34 10.69
C GLU A 147 1.54 9.82 10.62
N LEU A 148 0.51 9.13 10.13
CA LEU A 148 0.55 7.67 10.03
C LEU A 148 1.62 7.19 9.05
N ARG A 149 1.77 7.84 7.88
CA ARG A 149 2.83 7.51 6.91
C ARG A 149 4.21 7.71 7.52
N THR A 150 4.44 8.85 8.19
CA THR A 150 5.71 9.12 8.86
C THR A 150 6.00 8.11 9.97
N TRP A 151 5.00 7.80 10.79
CA TRP A 151 5.13 6.82 11.87
C TRP A 151 5.45 5.42 11.34
N LEU A 152 4.79 4.97 10.27
CA LEU A 152 5.05 3.67 9.64
C LEU A 152 6.48 3.56 9.11
N CYS A 153 6.99 4.60 8.44
CA CYS A 153 8.38 4.62 7.98
C CYS A 153 9.37 4.57 9.16
N GLN A 154 9.11 5.34 10.22
CA GLN A 154 9.96 5.36 11.41
C GLN A 154 9.94 4.02 12.16
N GLY A 155 8.75 3.45 12.38
CA GLY A 155 8.60 2.14 13.02
C GLY A 155 9.25 1.00 12.23
N HIS A 156 9.16 1.04 10.90
CA HIS A 156 9.89 0.09 10.04
C HIS A 156 11.41 0.22 10.24
N ASN A 157 11.94 1.44 10.30
CA ASN A 157 13.36 1.65 10.51
C ASN A 157 13.84 1.18 11.90
N VAL A 158 13.01 1.32 12.94
CA VAL A 158 13.32 0.77 14.27
C VAL A 158 13.48 -0.75 14.18
N VAL A 159 12.54 -1.45 13.54
CA VAL A 159 12.60 -2.90 13.36
C VAL A 159 13.82 -3.32 12.51
N ASN A 160 14.19 -2.55 11.49
CA ASN A 160 15.36 -2.82 10.65
C ASN A 160 16.70 -2.66 11.39
N GLN A 161 16.72 -1.95 12.52
CA GLN A 161 17.93 -1.70 13.32
C GLN A 161 18.05 -2.67 14.52
N SER A 162 17.12 -3.62 14.65
CA SER A 162 17.00 -4.53 15.79
C SER A 162 17.51 -5.94 15.48
#